data_AF-A0A7S2QXV2-F1
#
_entry.id   AF-A0A7S2QXV2-F1
#
_cell.length_a   1.000
_cell.length_b   1.000
_cell.length_c   1.000
_cell.angle_alpha   90.00
_cell.angle_beta   90.00
_cell.angle_gamma   90.00
#
_symmetry.space_group_name_H-M   'P 1'
#
loop_
_entity.id
_entity.type
_entity.pdbx_description
1 polymer ?
#
loop_
_entity_poly.entity_id
_entity_poly.type
_entity_poly.pdbx_seq_one_letter_code
_entity_poly.pdbx_strand_id
1 'polypeptide(L)'
;GGLKRDPDPAVLAFADMMEKQITMPAHMMCDGQHKDRTGRDLFNDFAAVAERTGVYTGHDYADIMDHLIKRWDIEHLQGLSGEAAAAQEYLMKQPNRIRKVHQLADAVRLLHEVLLRC
;
A
#
# COMPACT_ATOMS: atom_id res chain seq x y z
N GLY A 1 -3.91 22.66 7.99
CA GLY A 1 -4.44 21.39 7.47
C GLY A 1 -5.21 20.68 8.56
N GLY A 2 -6.12 19.76 8.22
CA GLY A 2 -7.06 19.10 9.15
C GLY A 2 -6.42 18.52 10.42
N LEU A 3 -5.24 17.91 10.30
CA LEU A 3 -4.46 17.36 11.43
C LEU A 3 -4.15 18.34 12.57
N LYS A 4 -4.02 19.65 12.28
CA LYS A 4 -3.76 20.67 13.30
C LYS A 4 -5.02 21.21 13.98
N ARG A 5 -6.18 20.97 13.36
CA ARG A 5 -7.47 21.50 13.82
C ARG A 5 -8.23 20.43 14.61
N ASP A 6 -8.29 19.22 14.06
CA ASP A 6 -8.98 18.07 14.64
C ASP A 6 -8.12 16.80 14.43
N PRO A 7 -7.16 16.51 15.35
CA PRO A 7 -6.19 15.44 15.16
C PRO A 7 -6.82 14.04 15.21
N ASP A 8 -7.74 13.78 16.14
CA ASP A 8 -8.42 12.49 16.30
C ASP A 8 -9.10 11.99 15.02
N PRO A 9 -10.09 12.70 14.45
CA PRO A 9 -10.77 12.23 13.25
C PRO A 9 -9.83 12.15 12.05
N ALA A 10 -8.77 12.97 11.99
CA ALA A 10 -7.79 12.91 10.92
C ALA A 10 -6.93 11.65 11.00
N VAL A 11 -6.46 11.26 12.19
CA VAL A 11 -5.70 10.02 12.41
C VAL A 11 -6.58 8.80 12.15
N LEU A 12 -7.82 8.80 12.62
CA LEU A 12 -8.77 7.72 12.36
C LEU A 12 -9.08 7.56 10.87
N ALA A 13 -9.32 8.65 10.16
CA ALA A 13 -9.55 8.60 8.70
C ALA A 13 -8.31 8.08 7.95
N PHE A 14 -7.10 8.48 8.38
CA PHE A 14 -5.88 7.98 7.77
C PHE A 14 -5.71 6.47 8.01
N ALA A 15 -5.97 5.99 9.23
CA ALA A 15 -5.95 4.57 9.54
C ALA A 15 -6.98 3.78 8.72
N ASP A 16 -8.22 4.27 8.63
CA ASP A 16 -9.30 3.67 7.83
C ASP A 16 -8.92 3.53 6.35
N MET A 17 -8.33 4.58 5.76
CA MET A 17 -7.84 4.52 4.37
C MET A 17 -6.72 3.49 4.19
N MET A 18 -5.83 3.34 5.18
CA MET A 18 -4.72 2.39 5.12
C MET A 18 -5.18 0.94 5.37
N GLU A 19 -6.23 0.73 6.15
CA GLU A 19 -6.87 -0.57 6.35
C GLU A 19 -7.60 -1.04 5.09
N LYS A 20 -8.33 -0.15 4.41
CA LYS A 20 -9.02 -0.45 3.15
C LYS A 20 -8.09 -0.63 1.95
N GLN A 21 -6.81 -0.29 2.12
CA GLN A 21 -5.82 -0.11 1.07
C GLN A 21 -6.21 0.98 0.06
N ILE A 22 -5.22 1.71 -0.44
CA ILE A 22 -5.49 2.72 -1.47
C ILE A 22 -5.68 2.01 -2.81
N THR A 23 -6.94 1.85 -3.20
CA THR A 23 -7.29 1.32 -4.52
C THR A 23 -6.78 2.26 -5.61
N MET A 24 -6.05 1.70 -6.58
CA MET A 24 -5.55 2.46 -7.70
C MET A 24 -6.72 3.07 -8.51
N PRO A 25 -6.68 4.36 -8.90
CA PRO A 25 -7.78 4.98 -9.63
C PRO A 25 -8.17 4.24 -10.91
N ALA A 26 -7.17 3.68 -11.60
CA ALA A 26 -7.35 2.93 -12.84
C ALA A 26 -7.49 1.40 -12.63
N HIS A 27 -7.85 0.93 -11.42
CA HIS A 27 -7.99 -0.52 -11.16
C HIS A 27 -9.05 -1.22 -12.04
N MET A 28 -10.01 -0.46 -12.59
CA MET A 28 -11.02 -0.94 -13.56
C MET A 28 -10.61 -0.72 -15.03
N MET A 29 -9.32 -0.60 -15.32
CA MET A 29 -8.82 -0.38 -16.68
C MET A 29 -9.27 -1.51 -17.62
N CYS A 30 -9.84 -1.14 -18.77
CA CYS A 30 -10.32 -2.06 -19.80
C CYS A 30 -10.14 -1.43 -21.19
N ASP A 31 -9.52 -2.16 -22.11
CA ASP A 31 -9.39 -1.81 -23.53
C ASP A 31 -10.45 -2.50 -24.41
N GLY A 32 -11.34 -3.28 -23.80
CA GLY A 32 -12.39 -4.05 -24.47
C GLY A 32 -11.90 -5.30 -25.23
N GLN A 33 -10.62 -5.67 -25.15
CA GLN A 33 -10.06 -6.79 -25.92
C GLN A 33 -9.14 -7.69 -25.09
N HIS A 34 -8.43 -7.15 -24.10
CA HIS A 34 -7.40 -7.87 -23.35
C HIS A 34 -7.96 -9.08 -22.60
N LYS A 35 -9.14 -8.93 -22.01
CA LYS A 35 -9.82 -10.00 -21.26
C LYS A 35 -10.22 -11.16 -22.18
N ASP A 36 -10.77 -10.86 -23.36
CA ASP A 36 -11.15 -11.87 -24.34
C ASP A 36 -9.92 -12.60 -24.90
N ARG A 37 -8.79 -11.90 -25.04
CA ARG A 37 -7.54 -12.46 -25.58
C ARG A 37 -6.75 -13.31 -24.57
N THR A 38 -6.76 -12.94 -23.29
CA THR A 38 -5.86 -13.53 -22.27
C THR A 38 -6.60 -14.25 -21.14
N GLY A 39 -7.91 -14.02 -21.01
CA GLY A 39 -8.70 -14.45 -19.85
C GLY A 39 -8.40 -13.66 -18.57
N ARG A 40 -7.50 -12.67 -18.59
CA ARG A 40 -7.07 -11.89 -17.41
C ARG A 40 -7.50 -10.43 -17.52
N ASP A 41 -7.63 -9.76 -16.38
CA ASP A 41 -7.93 -8.33 -16.35
C ASP A 41 -6.70 -7.50 -16.73
N LEU A 42 -6.92 -6.47 -17.55
CA LEU A 42 -5.86 -5.61 -18.09
C LEU A 42 -5.04 -4.91 -17.01
N PHE A 43 -5.71 -4.42 -15.96
CA PHE A 43 -5.03 -3.75 -14.85
C PHE A 43 -4.02 -4.67 -14.15
N ASN A 44 -4.33 -5.95 -13.96
CA ASN A 44 -3.44 -6.89 -13.29
C ASN A 44 -2.16 -7.13 -14.11
N ASP A 45 -2.30 -7.30 -15.43
CA ASP A 45 -1.14 -7.47 -16.32
C ASP A 45 -0.31 -6.17 -16.40
N PHE A 46 -0.96 -5.00 -16.44
CA PHE A 46 -0.29 -3.70 -16.38
C PHE A 46 0.50 -3.52 -15.07
N ALA A 47 -0.14 -3.77 -13.92
CA ALA A 47 0.47 -3.66 -12.61
C ALA A 47 1.65 -4.62 -12.45
N ALA A 48 1.53 -5.86 -12.94
CA ALA A 48 2.61 -6.85 -12.93
C ALA A 48 3.83 -6.41 -13.76
N VAL A 49 3.59 -5.73 -14.90
CA VAL A 49 4.69 -5.14 -15.69
C VAL A 49 5.34 -3.99 -14.92
N ALA A 50 4.56 -3.08 -14.34
CA ALA A 50 5.08 -1.95 -13.57
C ALA A 50 5.91 -2.38 -12.34
N GLU A 51 5.45 -3.41 -11.63
CA GLU A 51 6.20 -4.02 -10.51
C GLU A 51 7.52 -4.59 -11.00
N ARG A 52 7.50 -5.39 -12.09
CA ARG A 52 8.69 -6.06 -12.63
C ARG A 52 9.72 -5.08 -13.20
N THR A 53 9.27 -3.96 -13.77
CA THR A 53 10.17 -2.92 -14.29
C THR A 53 10.65 -1.97 -13.19
N GLY A 54 10.13 -2.09 -11.97
CA GLY A 54 10.47 -1.22 -10.84
C GLY A 54 9.91 0.20 -10.95
N VAL A 55 8.90 0.42 -11.80
CA VAL A 55 8.27 1.74 -11.97
C VAL A 55 7.38 2.09 -10.78
N TYR A 56 6.66 1.09 -10.27
CA TYR A 56 5.86 1.22 -9.06
C TYR A 56 5.74 -0.16 -8.42
N THR A 57 6.25 -0.28 -7.20
CA THR A 57 6.37 -1.53 -6.47
C THR A 57 5.69 -1.45 -5.11
N GLY A 58 5.55 -2.61 -4.46
CA GLY A 58 5.14 -2.66 -3.07
C GLY A 58 6.02 -1.87 -2.10
N HIS A 59 7.30 -1.70 -2.42
CA HIS A 59 8.23 -0.90 -1.63
C HIS A 59 7.90 0.59 -1.75
N ASP A 60 7.59 1.06 -2.96
CA ASP A 60 7.17 2.45 -3.19
C ASP A 60 5.90 2.80 -2.40
N TYR A 61 4.95 1.87 -2.33
CA TYR A 61 3.75 2.05 -1.52
C TYR A 61 4.08 2.23 -0.02
N ALA A 62 4.98 1.42 0.52
CA ALA A 62 5.43 1.56 1.91
C ALA A 62 6.20 2.87 2.14
N ASP A 63 7.01 3.30 1.17
CA ASP A 63 7.81 4.52 1.27
C ASP A 63 6.94 5.78 1.18
N ILE A 64 5.91 5.79 0.33
CA ILE A 64 4.91 6.86 0.30
C ILE A 64 4.20 6.94 1.65
N MET A 65 3.80 5.80 2.23
CA MET A 65 3.15 5.78 3.54
C MET A 65 4.06 6.35 4.64
N ASP A 66 5.31 5.90 4.69
CA ASP A 66 6.31 6.37 5.66
C ASP A 66 6.61 7.87 5.47
N HIS A 67 6.65 8.34 4.22
CA HIS A 67 6.77 9.78 3.92
C HIS A 67 5.59 10.58 4.47
N LEU A 68 4.36 10.10 4.29
CA LEU A 68 3.16 10.80 4.79
C LEU A 68 3.12 10.83 6.33
N ILE A 69 3.46 9.72 6.98
CA ILE A 69 3.56 9.63 8.45
C ILE A 69 4.53 10.69 8.98
N LYS A 70 5.73 10.79 8.41
CA LYS A 70 6.74 11.79 8.80
C LYS A 70 6.32 13.21 8.47
N ARG A 71 5.78 13.43 7.26
CA ARG A 71 5.36 14.75 6.78
C ARG A 71 4.25 15.35 7.63
N TRP A 72 3.35 14.51 8.13
CA TRP A 72 2.25 14.94 9.00
C TRP A 72 2.57 14.84 10.49
N ASP A 73 3.78 14.41 10.82
CA ASP A 73 4.27 14.30 12.20
C ASP A 73 3.36 13.44 13.08
N ILE A 74 2.85 12.34 12.51
CA ILE A 74 1.86 11.48 13.16
C ILE A 74 2.38 10.92 14.48
N GLU A 75 3.68 10.61 14.57
CA GLU A 75 4.33 10.08 15.77
C GLU A 75 4.22 11.00 16.98
N HIS A 76 4.31 12.31 16.77
CA HIS A 76 4.37 13.30 17.84
C HIS A 76 3.01 13.93 18.16
N LEU A 77 1.92 13.44 17.58
CA LEU A 77 0.57 13.86 17.97
C LEU A 77 0.28 13.43 19.41
N GLN A 78 -0.13 14.39 20.23
CA GLN A 78 -0.45 14.21 21.65
C GLN A 78 -1.90 14.61 21.94
N GLY A 79 -2.42 14.14 23.07
CA GLY A 79 -3.79 14.44 23.49
C GLY A 79 -4.86 13.70 22.68
N LEU A 80 -4.48 12.65 21.96
CA LEU A 80 -5.39 11.79 21.22
C LEU A 80 -6.30 11.00 22.16
N SER A 81 -7.55 10.76 21.74
CA SER A 81 -8.39 9.75 22.39
C SER A 81 -7.75 8.35 22.31
N GLY A 82 -8.21 7.42 23.14
CA GLY A 82 -7.68 6.04 23.14
C GLY A 82 -7.80 5.34 21.79
N GLU A 83 -8.87 5.60 21.04
CA GLU A 83 -9.07 5.05 19.69
C GLU A 83 -8.09 5.66 18.69
N ALA A 84 -7.93 6.99 18.70
CA ALA A 84 -6.99 7.68 17.82
C ALA A 84 -5.53 7.32 18.14
N ALA A 85 -5.18 7.09 19.41
CA ALA A 85 -3.86 6.60 19.80
C ALA A 85 -3.57 5.17 19.31
N ALA A 86 -4.57 4.28 19.34
CA ALA A 86 -4.43 2.94 18.74
C ALA A 86 -4.26 3.02 17.21
N ALA A 87 -5.01 3.90 16.56
CA ALA A 87 -4.87 4.17 15.13
C ALA A 87 -3.49 4.75 14.76
N GLN A 88 -2.96 5.66 15.59
CA GLN A 88 -1.60 6.19 15.48
C GLN A 88 -0.56 5.05 15.55
N GLU A 89 -0.65 4.17 16.55
CA GLU A 89 0.27 3.03 16.70
C GLU A 89 0.18 2.06 15.50
N TYR A 90 -1.03 1.80 15.00
CA TYR A 90 -1.25 1.02 13.79
C TYR A 90 -0.53 1.63 12.58
N LEU A 91 -0.75 2.92 12.33
CA LEU A 91 -0.12 3.65 11.22
C LEU A 91 1.41 3.59 11.30
N MET A 92 1.99 3.81 12.48
CA MET A 92 3.44 3.78 12.68
C MET A 92 4.07 2.43 12.33
N LYS A 93 3.36 1.31 12.57
CA LYS A 93 3.87 -0.04 12.28
C LYS A 93 3.64 -0.49 10.85
N GLN A 94 2.67 0.10 10.16
CA GLN A 94 2.16 -0.39 8.89
C GLN A 94 3.20 -0.40 7.74
N PRO A 95 4.04 0.64 7.53
CA PRO A 95 5.05 0.61 6.47
C PRO A 95 5.98 -0.60 6.55
N ASN A 96 6.44 -0.94 7.76
CA ASN A 96 7.30 -2.08 7.99
C ASN A 96 6.59 -3.42 7.74
N ARG A 97 5.28 -3.50 8.06
CA ARG A 97 4.47 -4.67 7.75
C ARG A 97 4.36 -4.89 6.25
N ILE A 98 4.08 -3.83 5.49
CA ILE A 98 3.96 -3.86 4.03
C ILE A 98 5.29 -4.31 3.40
N ARG A 99 6.41 -3.72 3.80
CA ARG A 99 7.74 -4.12 3.29
C ARG A 99 8.02 -5.61 3.49
N LYS A 100 7.74 -6.14 4.69
CA LYS A 100 7.93 -7.57 4.98
C LYS A 100 7.05 -8.46 4.11
N VAL A 101 5.78 -8.11 3.93
CA VAL A 101 4.86 -8.88 3.08
C VAL A 101 5.33 -8.90 1.63
N HIS A 102 5.78 -7.75 1.10
CA HIS A 102 6.30 -7.69 -0.26
C HIS A 102 7.59 -8.49 -0.44
N GLN A 103 8.54 -8.37 0.50
CA GLN A 103 9.77 -9.18 0.46
C GLN A 103 9.49 -10.69 0.47
N LEU A 104 8.48 -11.12 1.23
CA LEU A 104 8.05 -12.53 1.24
C LEU A 104 7.44 -12.94 -0.11
N ALA A 105 6.61 -12.09 -0.71
CA ALA A 105 6.03 -12.36 -2.02
C ALA A 105 7.11 -12.49 -3.11
N ASP A 106 8.11 -11.60 -3.09
CA ASP A 106 9.25 -11.65 -4.01
C ASP A 106 10.07 -12.93 -3.82
N ALA A 107 10.35 -13.32 -2.57
CA ALA A 107 11.08 -14.54 -2.27
C ALA A 107 10.33 -15.80 -2.76
N VAL A 108 9.01 -15.87 -2.54
CA VAL A 108 8.18 -16.98 -3.03
C VAL A 108 8.19 -17.05 -4.55
N ARG A 109 8.11 -15.90 -5.23
CA ARG A 109 8.17 -15.84 -6.69
C ARG A 109 9.53 -16.32 -7.21
N LEU A 110 10.64 -15.89 -6.61
CA LEU A 110 11.98 -16.34 -6.97
C LEU A 110 12.14 -17.86 -6.79
N LEU A 111 11.64 -18.42 -5.69
CA LEU A 111 11.65 -19.86 -5.47
C LEU A 111 10.87 -20.63 -6.55
N HIS A 112 9.70 -20.12 -6.94
CA HIS A 112 8.90 -20.71 -8.02
C HIS A 112 9.65 -20.66 -9.37
N GLU A 113 10.27 -19.52 -9.71
CA GLU A 113 11.06 -19.37 -10.94
C GLU A 113 12.28 -20.32 -10.96
N VAL A 114 12.92 -20.57 -9.83
CA VAL A 114 14.03 -21.53 -9.70
C VAL A 114 13.53 -22.97 -9.87
N LEU A 115 12.43 -23.34 -9.20
CA LEU A 115 11.87 -24.69 -9.27
C LEU A 115 11.41 -25.07 -10.69
N LEU A 116 10.88 -24.13 -11.48
CA LEU A 116 10.48 -24.38 -12.86
C LEU A 116 11.66 -24.51 -13.85
N ARG A 117 12.87 -24.10 -13.43
CA ARG A 117 14.09 -24.16 -14.25
C ARG A 117 14.98 -25.36 -13.93
N CYS A 118 14.66 -26.14 -12.89
CA CYS A 118 15.30 -27.40 -12.52
C CYS A 118 14.53 -28.60 -13.08
#